data_AF-A0A431WFZ4-F1
#
_entry.id   AF-A0A431WFZ4-F1
#
_cell.length_a   1.000
_cell.length_b   1.000
_cell.length_c   1.000
_cell.angle_alpha   90.00
_cell.angle_beta   90.00
_cell.angle_gamma   90.00
#
_symmetry.space_group_name_H-M   'P 1'
#
loop_
_entity.id
_entity.type
_entity.pdbx_description
1 polymer ?
#
loop_
_entity_poly.entity_id
_entity_poly.type
_entity_poly.pdbx_seq_one_letter_code
_entity_poly.pdbx_strand_id
1 'polypeptide(L)'
;MLTREMLAHYVELSRKKKDIDTELDELKKTFNEFFDETVGKRVKGEVVLKDYKLQRQIRTTEKYDTETTVKRLEELHLNDLIQKSPDEKKIKSAIHLGILKEEELAECKSVSTSQAIYVKHVD
;
A
#
# COMPACT_ATOMS: atom_id res chain seq x y z
N MET A 1 -12.30 -34.54 -5.21
CA MET A 1 -12.24 -34.62 -6.68
C MET A 1 -12.55 -33.26 -7.26
N LEU A 2 -11.84 -32.86 -8.31
CA LEU A 2 -12.14 -31.65 -9.08
C LEU A 2 -13.23 -31.97 -10.12
N THR A 3 -14.28 -31.14 -10.24
CA THR A 3 -15.34 -31.33 -11.25
C THR A 3 -15.42 -30.15 -12.22
N ARG A 4 -16.02 -30.38 -13.38
CA ARG A 4 -16.25 -29.35 -14.40
C ARG A 4 -17.14 -28.23 -13.87
N GLU A 5 -18.14 -28.57 -13.07
CA GLU A 5 -19.09 -27.63 -12.46
C GLU A 5 -18.36 -26.67 -11.51
N MET A 6 -17.40 -27.17 -10.72
CA MET A 6 -16.57 -26.32 -9.86
C MET A 6 -15.77 -25.29 -10.67
N LEU A 7 -15.18 -25.73 -11.79
CA LEU A 7 -14.41 -24.83 -12.68
C LEU A 7 -15.31 -23.80 -13.35
N ALA A 8 -16.48 -24.21 -13.84
CA ALA A 8 -17.45 -23.31 -14.45
C ALA A 8 -17.94 -22.24 -13.46
N HIS A 9 -18.30 -22.67 -12.24
CA HIS A 9 -18.73 -21.76 -11.19
C HIS A 9 -17.63 -20.76 -10.78
N TYR A 10 -16.38 -21.22 -10.69
CA TYR A 10 -15.24 -20.34 -10.42
C TYR A 10 -15.08 -19.25 -11.50
N VAL A 11 -15.22 -19.59 -12.77
CA VAL A 11 -15.13 -18.63 -13.88
C VAL A 11 -16.26 -17.60 -13.80
N GLU A 12 -17.48 -18.03 -13.50
CA GLU A 12 -18.62 -17.12 -13.32
C GLU A 12 -18.41 -16.15 -12.16
N LEU A 13 -17.98 -16.66 -10.99
CA LEU A 13 -17.68 -15.82 -9.83
C LEU A 13 -16.53 -14.84 -10.13
N SER A 14 -15.51 -15.27 -10.88
CA SER A 14 -14.40 -14.41 -11.27
C SER A 14 -14.84 -13.26 -12.18
N ARG A 15 -15.80 -13.50 -13.08
CA ARG A 15 -16.39 -12.45 -13.92
C ARG A 15 -17.21 -11.47 -13.09
N LYS A 16 -18.14 -11.98 -12.27
CA LYS A 16 -18.94 -11.14 -11.37
C LYS A 16 -18.08 -10.30 -10.43
N LYS A 17 -17.02 -10.90 -9.88
CA LYS A 17 -16.05 -10.18 -9.05
C LYS A 17 -15.41 -9.03 -9.82
N LYS A 18 -14.98 -9.25 -11.06
CA LYS A 18 -14.38 -8.21 -11.91
C LYS A 18 -15.35 -7.06 -12.17
N ASP A 19 -16.62 -7.38 -12.44
CA ASP A 19 -17.65 -6.37 -12.69
C ASP A 19 -17.88 -5.52 -11.43
N ILE A 20 -18.04 -6.16 -10.27
CA ILE A 20 -18.16 -5.49 -8.97
C ILE A 20 -16.92 -4.64 -8.65
N ASP A 21 -15.71 -5.17 -8.87
CA ASP A 21 -14.46 -4.45 -8.64
C ASP A 21 -14.39 -3.18 -9.53
N THR A 22 -14.89 -3.26 -10.77
CA THR A 22 -14.95 -2.12 -11.71
C THR A 22 -15.91 -1.03 -11.19
N GLU A 23 -17.12 -1.40 -10.79
CA GLU A 23 -18.10 -0.46 -10.21
C GLU A 23 -17.57 0.21 -8.92
N LEU A 24 -16.93 -0.58 -8.05
CA LEU A 24 -16.30 -0.06 -6.84
C LEU A 24 -15.16 0.93 -7.16
N ASP A 25 -14.38 0.69 -8.21
CA ASP A 25 -13.30 1.58 -8.61
C ASP A 25 -13.82 2.90 -9.22
N GLU A 26 -14.93 2.86 -9.96
CA GLU A 26 -15.62 4.08 -10.44
C GLU A 26 -16.15 4.92 -9.28
N LEU A 27 -16.75 4.29 -8.26
CA LEU A 27 -17.16 4.97 -7.04
C LEU A 27 -15.97 5.60 -6.30
N LYS A 28 -14.87 4.85 -6.14
CA LYS A 28 -13.65 5.40 -5.51
C LYS A 28 -13.09 6.60 -6.26
N LYS A 29 -13.14 6.62 -7.59
CA LYS A 29 -12.72 7.79 -8.39
C LYS A 29 -13.59 9.01 -8.06
N THR A 30 -14.90 8.83 -8.12
CA THR A 30 -15.88 9.88 -7.77
C THR A 30 -15.65 10.43 -6.35
N PHE A 31 -15.40 9.56 -5.37
CA PHE A 31 -15.11 9.98 -4.00
C PHE A 31 -13.79 10.74 -3.86
N ASN A 32 -12.75 10.33 -4.60
CA ASN A 32 -11.48 11.05 -4.60
C ASN A 32 -11.62 12.43 -5.24
N GLU A 33 -12.36 12.56 -6.34
CA GLU A 33 -12.67 13.82 -7.01
C GLU A 33 -13.43 14.76 -6.07
N PHE A 34 -14.48 14.27 -5.40
CA PHE A 34 -15.19 15.02 -4.36
C PHE A 34 -14.24 15.59 -3.29
N PHE A 35 -13.31 14.79 -2.78
CA PHE A 35 -12.36 15.28 -1.79
C PHE A 35 -11.27 16.19 -2.39
N ASP A 36 -10.88 15.99 -3.65
CA ASP A 36 -9.95 16.90 -4.33
C ASP A 36 -10.55 18.30 -4.46
N GLU A 37 -11.86 18.40 -4.71
CA GLU A 37 -12.59 19.67 -4.80
C GLU A 37 -12.87 20.30 -3.42
N THR A 38 -13.22 19.49 -2.41
CA THR A 38 -13.70 20.01 -1.12
C THR A 38 -12.60 20.22 -0.08
N VAL A 39 -11.57 19.37 -0.06
CA VAL A 39 -10.47 19.45 0.92
C VAL A 39 -9.10 19.64 0.27
N GLY A 40 -8.99 19.47 -1.05
CA GLY A 40 -7.76 19.65 -1.82
C GLY A 40 -7.06 18.33 -2.18
N LYS A 41 -6.18 18.39 -3.19
CA LYS A 41 -5.49 17.22 -3.74
C LYS A 41 -4.56 16.56 -2.71
N ARG A 42 -4.64 15.22 -2.61
CA ARG A 42 -3.81 14.39 -1.70
C ARG A 42 -3.93 14.78 -0.21
N VAL A 43 -5.06 15.34 0.20
CA VAL A 43 -5.33 15.70 1.61
C VAL A 43 -6.24 14.65 2.25
N LYS A 44 -6.01 14.32 3.53
CA LYS A 44 -6.93 13.47 4.29
C LYS A 44 -8.29 14.17 4.43
N GLY A 45 -9.38 13.43 4.26
CA GLY A 45 -10.73 14.00 4.32
C GLY A 45 -11.73 13.04 4.94
N GLU A 46 -12.79 13.60 5.50
CA GLU A 46 -13.91 12.84 6.05
C GLU A 46 -15.21 13.61 5.87
N VAL A 47 -16.28 12.89 5.53
CA VAL A 47 -17.64 13.42 5.50
C VAL A 47 -18.61 12.36 6.03
N VAL A 48 -19.64 12.80 6.74
CA VAL A 48 -20.76 11.97 7.19
C VAL A 48 -21.99 12.37 6.39
N LEU A 49 -22.64 11.40 5.77
CA LEU A 49 -23.89 11.55 5.06
C LEU A 49 -24.89 10.56 5.65
N LYS A 50 -25.80 11.06 6.49
CA LYS A 50 -26.76 10.25 7.25
C LYS A 50 -26.04 9.15 8.07
N ASP A 51 -26.37 7.91 7.78
CA ASP A 51 -25.91 6.64 8.35
C ASP A 51 -24.59 6.15 7.72
N TYR A 52 -23.96 6.94 6.86
CA TYR A 52 -22.68 6.58 6.25
C TYR A 52 -21.59 7.61 6.52
N LYS A 53 -20.38 7.11 6.72
CA LYS A 53 -19.16 7.91 6.84
C LYS A 53 -18.18 7.51 5.75
N LEU A 54 -17.82 8.49 4.93
CA LEU A 54 -16.83 8.41 3.87
C LEU A 54 -15.52 9.04 4.36
N GLN A 55 -14.42 8.31 4.23
CA GLN A 55 -13.09 8.75 4.65
C GLN A 55 -12.08 8.55 3.51
N ARG A 56 -11.27 9.58 3.24
CA ARG A 56 -10.07 9.47 2.42
C ARG A 56 -8.84 9.47 3.33
N GLN A 57 -8.04 8.42 3.22
CA GLN A 57 -6.76 8.30 3.90
C GLN A 57 -5.62 8.52 2.91
N ILE A 58 -4.54 9.12 3.39
CA ILE A 58 -3.27 9.20 2.68
C ILE A 58 -2.35 8.16 3.32
N ARG A 59 -1.91 7.19 2.52
CA ARG A 59 -0.98 6.15 2.94
C ARG A 59 0.38 6.45 2.38
N THR A 60 1.39 6.40 3.24
CA THR A 60 2.79 6.48 2.86
C THR A 60 3.37 5.08 2.91
N THR A 61 3.91 4.62 1.78
CA THR A 61 4.64 3.36 1.70
C THR A 61 6.09 3.69 1.42
N GLU A 62 6.95 3.21 2.29
CA GLU A 62 8.39 3.32 2.18
C GLU A 62 8.93 1.97 1.71
N LYS A 63 9.72 1.97 0.64
CA LYS A 63 10.38 0.77 0.13
C LYS A 63 11.85 1.06 -0.12
N TYR A 64 12.70 0.13 0.31
CA TYR A 64 14.11 0.14 -0.04
C TYR A 64 14.27 -0.36 -1.47
N ASP A 65 14.99 0.40 -2.29
CA ASP A 65 15.38 -0.04 -3.61
C ASP A 65 16.42 -1.15 -3.49
N THR A 66 16.17 -2.27 -4.15
CA THR A 66 16.97 -3.50 -3.98
C THR A 66 18.43 -3.28 -4.34
N GLU A 67 18.71 -2.69 -5.51
CA GLU A 67 20.07 -2.56 -6.02
C GLU A 67 20.91 -1.57 -5.21
N THR A 68 20.35 -0.38 -4.98
CA THR A 68 21.05 0.67 -4.22
C THR A 68 21.24 0.27 -2.76
N THR A 69 20.24 -0.36 -2.13
CA THR A 69 20.35 -0.80 -0.74
C THR A 69 21.35 -1.94 -0.57
N VAL A 70 21.37 -2.92 -1.47
CA VAL A 70 22.37 -4.01 -1.42
C VAL A 70 23.78 -3.44 -1.52
N LYS A 71 24.03 -2.59 -2.53
CA LYS A 71 25.33 -1.95 -2.70
C LYS A 71 25.75 -1.14 -1.47
N ARG A 72 24.83 -0.39 -0.89
CA ARG A 72 25.09 0.43 0.31
C ARG A 72 25.39 -0.42 1.54
N LEU A 73 24.69 -1.53 1.72
CA LEU A 73 24.95 -2.47 2.81
C LEU A 73 26.30 -3.20 2.64
N GLU A 74 26.70 -3.51 1.40
CA GLU A 74 28.02 -4.05 1.09
C GLU A 74 29.14 -3.05 1.41
N GLU A 75 28.98 -1.77 1.05
CA GLU A 75 29.91 -0.68 1.38
C GLU A 75 30.10 -0.49 2.90
N LEU A 76 29.05 -0.75 3.68
CA LEU A 76 29.07 -0.69 5.15
C LEU A 76 29.53 -2.00 5.80
N HIS A 77 29.92 -3.00 5.00
CA HIS A 77 30.29 -4.36 5.44
C HIS A 77 29.18 -5.09 6.23
N LEU A 78 27.91 -4.73 6.02
CA LEU A 78 26.72 -5.29 6.70
C LEU A 78 26.04 -6.39 5.87
N ASN A 79 26.84 -7.35 5.40
CA ASN A 79 26.37 -8.41 4.49
C ASN A 79 25.28 -9.32 5.12
N ASP A 80 25.24 -9.43 6.45
CA ASP A 80 24.25 -10.22 7.19
C ASP A 80 22.81 -9.69 7.05
N LEU A 81 22.66 -8.44 6.57
CA LEU A 81 21.38 -7.78 6.31
C LEU A 81 20.85 -8.05 4.88
N ILE A 82 21.57 -8.83 4.08
CA ILE A 82 21.22 -9.17 2.69
C ILE A 82 20.77 -10.63 2.62
N GLN A 83 19.56 -10.90 2.11
CA GLN A 83 19.07 -12.28 1.88
C GLN A 83 18.45 -12.39 0.47
N LYS A 84 19.31 -12.36 -0.57
CA LYS A 84 18.95 -12.21 -2.01
C LYS A 84 18.34 -10.85 -2.38
N SER A 85 17.66 -10.20 -1.44
CA SER A 85 17.25 -8.78 -1.46
C SER A 85 17.48 -8.17 -0.07
N PRO A 86 17.41 -6.84 0.10
CA PRO A 86 17.47 -6.21 1.41
C PRO A 86 16.43 -6.83 2.35
N ASP A 87 16.86 -7.33 3.52
CA ASP A 87 15.95 -7.85 4.53
C ASP A 87 15.45 -6.69 5.39
N GLU A 88 14.28 -6.15 5.03
CA GLU A 88 13.68 -5.00 5.72
C GLU A 88 13.50 -5.24 7.23
N LYS A 89 13.27 -6.49 7.68
CA LYS A 89 13.11 -6.80 9.11
C LYS A 89 14.43 -6.69 9.84
N LYS A 90 15.51 -7.20 9.23
CA LYS A 90 16.86 -7.09 9.80
C LYS A 90 17.37 -5.66 9.75
N ILE A 91 17.14 -4.92 8.66
CA ILE A 91 17.50 -3.51 8.54
C ILE A 91 16.82 -2.69 9.64
N LYS A 92 15.51 -2.86 9.85
CA LYS A 92 14.79 -2.19 10.95
C LYS A 92 15.35 -2.55 12.32
N SER A 93 15.70 -3.81 12.55
CA SER A 93 16.33 -4.24 13.80
C SER A 93 17.72 -3.62 13.98
N ALA A 94 18.55 -3.58 12.94
CA ALA A 94 19.88 -2.98 12.96
C ALA A 94 19.82 -1.46 13.24
N ILE A 95 18.82 -0.77 12.67
CA ILE A 95 18.56 0.65 12.98
C ILE A 95 18.16 0.82 14.44
N HIS A 96 17.21 0.01 14.91
CA HIS A 96 16.75 0.08 16.30
C HIS A 96 17.87 -0.19 17.31
N LEU A 97 18.79 -1.10 16.98
CA LEU A 97 19.95 -1.44 17.80
C LEU A 97 21.13 -0.45 17.64
N GLY A 98 21.01 0.57 16.78
CA GLY A 98 22.05 1.56 16.54
C GLY A 98 23.26 1.03 15.76
N ILE A 99 23.15 -0.16 15.16
CA ILE A 99 24.19 -0.80 14.32
C ILE A 99 24.26 -0.11 12.95
N LEU A 100 23.14 0.42 12.49
CA LEU A 100 22.98 1.13 11.22
C LEU A 100 22.23 2.41 11.49
N LYS A 101 22.64 3.54 10.92
CA LYS A 101 21.87 4.77 11.05
C LYS A 101 20.84 4.89 9.94
N GLU A 102 19.68 5.49 10.24
CA GLU A 102 18.62 5.64 9.24
C GLU A 102 19.07 6.54 8.08
N GLU A 103 19.93 7.53 8.36
CA GLU A 103 20.49 8.44 7.36
C GLU A 103 21.40 7.72 6.35
N GLU A 104 22.02 6.60 6.73
CA GLU A 104 22.94 5.86 5.86
C GLU A 104 22.23 5.13 4.71
N LEU A 105 20.92 4.88 4.86
CA LEU A 105 20.06 4.28 3.84
C LEU A 105 18.99 5.25 3.32
N ALA A 106 19.03 6.52 3.70
CA ALA A 106 18.00 7.50 3.31
C ALA A 106 17.89 7.64 1.77
N GLU A 107 19.03 7.60 1.06
CA GLU A 107 19.09 7.68 -0.40
C GLU A 107 18.60 6.39 -1.10
N CYS A 108 18.56 5.27 -0.38
CA CYS A 108 18.07 4.00 -0.89
C CYS A 108 16.55 3.82 -0.68
N LYS A 109 15.90 4.78 -0.01
CA LYS A 109 14.49 4.71 0.38
C LYS A 109 13.63 5.47 -0.62
N SER A 110 12.72 4.75 -1.27
CA SER A 110 11.66 5.33 -2.07
C SER A 110 10.41 5.53 -1.23
N VAL A 111 9.89 6.75 -1.20
CA VAL A 111 8.65 7.09 -0.50
C VAL A 111 7.55 7.32 -1.53
N SER A 112 6.51 6.50 -1.48
CA SER A 112 5.32 6.66 -2.33
C SER A 112 4.11 7.00 -1.47
N THR A 113 3.29 7.93 -1.95
CA THR A 113 2.03 8.28 -1.31
C THR A 113 0.86 7.81 -2.17
N SER A 114 -0.15 7.24 -1.54
CA SER A 114 -1.36 6.75 -2.19
C SER A 114 -2.61 7.18 -1.43
N GLN A 115 -3.72 7.32 -2.15
CA GLN A 115 -5.02 7.64 -1.59
C GLN A 115 -5.84 6.36 -1.44
N ALA A 116 -6.51 6.21 -0.31
CA ALA A 116 -7.44 5.11 -0.06
C ALA A 116 -8.79 5.63 0.42
N ILE A 117 -9.86 5.12 -0.14
CA ILE A 117 -11.23 5.45 0.26
C ILE A 117 -11.80 4.34 1.13
N TYR A 118 -12.45 4.75 2.21
CA TYR A 118 -13.16 3.89 3.14
C TYR A 118 -14.58 4.42 3.35
N VAL A 119 -15.55 3.51 3.27
CA VAL A 119 -16.95 3.79 3.58
C VAL A 119 -17.36 2.86 4.71
N LYS A 120 -18.02 3.41 5.73
CA LYS A 120 -18.60 2.62 6.82
C LYS A 120 -19.99 3.11 7.16
N HIS A 121 -20.85 2.18 7.55
CA HIS A 121 -22.11 2.52 8.23
C HIS A 121 -21.79 3.09 9.61
N VAL A 122 -22.59 4.06 10.05
CA VAL A 122 -22.50 4.70 11.36
C VAL A 122 -23.87 4.52 12.00
N ASP A 123 -23.94 3.57 12.94
CA ASP A 123 -25.08 3.39 13.84
C ASP A 123 -25.09 4.46 14.94
#